data_AF-A0A376TPB1-F1
#
_entry.id   AF-A0A376TPB1-F1
#
_cell.length_a   1.000
_cell.length_b   1.000
_cell.length_c   1.000
_cell.angle_alpha   90.00
_cell.angle_beta   90.00
_cell.angle_gamma   90.00
#
_symmetry.space_group_name_H-M   'P 1'
#
loop_
_entity.id
_entity.type
_entity.pdbx_description
1 polymer ?
#
loop_
_entity_poly.entity_id
_entity_poly.type
_entity_poly.pdbx_seq_one_letter_code
_entity_poly.pdbx_strand_id
1 'polypeptide(L)'
;MNFTIAVMTPNEMHNLIDDIRFADVRSKMHDALLDYMDKIRDPFRSYQWSLRPWRKDALPRWMGAFRPRPQDGYSPVVRDYDTGLPTQGVKVEEKKQKF
;
A
#
# COMPACT_ATOMS: atom_id res chain seq x y z
N MET A 1 -23.99 21.68 10.35
CA MET A 1 -23.57 20.32 10.70
C MET A 1 -22.05 20.32 10.73
N ASN A 2 -21.46 20.32 11.94
CA ASN A 2 -20.03 20.50 12.11
C ASN A 2 -19.33 19.13 12.02
N PHE A 3 -18.61 18.89 10.94
CA PHE A 3 -17.65 17.79 10.85
C PHE A 3 -16.35 18.21 11.54
N THR A 4 -16.29 18.06 12.86
CA THR A 4 -15.05 18.23 13.62
C THR A 4 -14.26 16.92 13.59
N ILE A 5 -13.50 16.69 12.53
CA ILE A 5 -12.44 15.66 12.56
C ILE A 5 -11.14 16.38 12.92
N ALA A 6 -10.94 16.57 14.23
CA ALA A 6 -9.64 16.93 14.80
C ALA A 6 -9.64 16.55 16.28
N VAL A 7 -9.71 15.25 16.58
CA VAL A 7 -9.13 14.76 17.84
C VAL A 7 -7.66 14.48 17.57
N MET A 8 -6.91 15.54 17.24
CA MET A 8 -5.48 15.56 17.48
C MET A 8 -5.34 16.02 18.91
N THR A 9 -5.04 15.10 19.81
CA THR A 9 -4.61 15.52 21.14
C THR A 9 -3.35 16.35 20.92
N PRO A 10 -3.25 17.61 21.39
CA PRO A 10 -2.19 18.55 20.97
C PRO A 10 -0.76 18.03 21.08
N ASN A 11 -0.54 17.02 21.92
CA ASN A 11 0.75 16.42 22.20
C ASN A 11 0.87 14.96 21.72
N GLU A 12 -0.09 14.45 20.93
CA GLU A 12 -0.14 13.05 20.43
C GLU A 12 0.01 11.97 21.52
N MET A 13 -0.30 12.31 22.77
CA MET A 13 -0.07 11.43 23.92
C MET A 13 -1.07 10.27 24.02
N HIS A 14 -2.13 10.29 23.22
CA HIS A 14 -3.18 9.28 23.24
C HIS A 14 -3.19 8.51 21.94
N ASN A 15 -2.73 7.25 21.99
CA ASN A 15 -2.81 6.36 20.85
C ASN A 15 -4.24 5.85 20.69
N LEU A 16 -4.88 6.22 19.59
CA LEU A 16 -6.27 5.85 19.26
C LEU A 16 -6.35 4.72 18.24
N ILE A 17 -5.26 3.99 17.99
CA ILE A 17 -5.19 3.01 16.89
C ILE A 17 -6.23 1.89 17.00
N ASP A 18 -6.61 1.47 18.20
CA ASP A 18 -7.58 0.38 18.42
C ASP A 18 -9.00 0.88 18.71
N ASP A 19 -9.21 2.20 18.80
CA ASP A 19 -10.54 2.76 19.07
C ASP A 19 -11.45 2.57 17.85
N ILE A 20 -12.56 1.85 18.07
CA ILE A 20 -13.51 1.50 17.01
C ILE A 20 -14.18 2.73 16.38
N ARG A 21 -14.31 3.83 17.13
CA ARG A 21 -14.92 5.09 16.63
C ARG A 21 -14.12 5.70 15.48
N PHE A 22 -12.83 5.36 15.37
CA PHE A 22 -11.93 5.86 14.35
C PHE A 22 -11.56 4.81 13.31
N ALA A 23 -12.21 3.64 13.30
CA ALA A 23 -11.87 2.54 12.39
C ALA A 23 -11.90 2.95 10.91
N ASP A 24 -12.89 3.74 10.49
CA ASP A 24 -13.01 4.20 9.10
C ASP A 24 -11.87 5.15 8.70
N VAL A 25 -11.55 6.11 9.58
CA VAL A 25 -10.47 7.08 9.35
C VAL A 25 -9.13 6.35 9.30
N ARG A 26 -8.89 5.45 10.25
CA ARG A 26 -7.70 4.59 10.31
C ARG A 26 -7.55 3.76 9.04
N SER A 27 -8.63 3.16 8.56
CA SER A 27 -8.62 2.34 7.34
C SER A 27 -8.29 3.17 6.10
N LYS A 28 -8.91 4.34 5.94
CA LYS A 28 -8.61 5.27 4.83
C LYS A 28 -7.16 5.74 4.84
N MET A 29 -6.63 6.10 6.02
CA MET A 29 -5.23 6.51 6.15
C MET A 29 -4.28 5.37 5.85
N HIS A 30 -4.62 4.15 6.27
CA HIS A 30 -3.83 2.96 6.00
C HIS A 30 -3.82 2.61 4.51
N ASP A 31 -4.95 2.71 3.82
CA ASP A 31 -5.02 2.50 2.37
C ASP A 31 -4.14 3.52 1.62
N ALA A 32 -4.26 4.81 1.99
CA ALA A 32 -3.42 5.87 1.41
C ALA A 32 -1.92 5.66 1.66
N LEU A 33 -1.55 5.15 2.85
CA LEU A 33 -0.15 4.80 3.16
C LEU A 33 0.35 3.66 2.27
N LEU A 34 -0.43 2.58 2.13
CA LEU A 34 -0.03 1.44 1.30
C LEU A 34 0.12 1.85 -0.18
N ASP A 35 -0.79 2.69 -0.68
CA ASP A 35 -0.70 3.23 -2.04
C ASP A 35 0.53 4.13 -2.24
N TYR A 36 0.88 4.92 -1.22
CA TYR A 36 2.09 5.73 -1.26
C TYR A 36 3.35 4.86 -1.25
N MET A 37 3.40 3.82 -0.43
CA MET A 37 4.50 2.84 -0.41
C MET A 37 4.65 2.15 -1.77
N ASP A 38 3.54 1.86 -2.45
CA ASP A 38 3.58 1.34 -3.81
C ASP A 38 4.14 2.37 -4.80
N LYS A 39 3.71 3.63 -4.71
CA LYS A 39 4.20 4.73 -5.57
C LYS A 39 5.70 4.96 -5.46
N ILE A 40 6.25 4.98 -4.24
CA ILE A 40 7.68 5.26 -4.02
C ILE A 40 8.56 4.01 -4.11
N ARG A 41 7.96 2.83 -4.35
CA ARG A 41 8.67 1.54 -4.34
C ARG A 41 9.35 1.27 -2.99
N ASP A 42 8.62 1.51 -1.91
CA ASP A 42 9.15 1.39 -0.56
C ASP A 42 9.74 -0.02 -0.31
N PRO A 43 11.04 -0.13 0.00
CA PRO A 43 11.70 -1.42 0.21
C PRO A 43 11.21 -2.15 1.47
N PHE A 44 10.59 -1.43 2.41
CA PHE A 44 10.00 -1.97 3.63
C PHE A 44 8.53 -2.39 3.46
N ARG A 45 7.94 -2.21 2.26
CA ARG A 45 6.59 -2.69 1.97
C ARG A 45 6.56 -4.22 1.91
N SER A 46 6.25 -4.85 3.03
CA SER A 46 6.06 -6.29 3.17
C SER A 46 4.58 -6.66 3.31
N TYR A 47 4.20 -7.89 2.94
CA TYR A 47 2.85 -8.46 3.08
C TYR A 47 2.16 -8.14 4.43
N GLN A 48 2.92 -8.18 5.52
CA GLN A 48 2.42 -7.93 6.87
C GLN A 48 1.85 -6.52 7.06
N TRP A 49 2.28 -5.53 6.27
CA TRP A 49 1.74 -4.16 6.31
C TRP A 49 0.25 -4.08 6.02
N SER A 50 -0.28 -4.94 5.14
CA SER A 50 -1.72 -5.03 4.89
C SER A 50 -2.49 -5.82 5.95
N LEU A 51 -1.82 -6.66 6.75
CA LEU A 51 -2.44 -7.58 7.70
C LEU A 51 -2.32 -7.12 9.16
N ARG A 52 -2.69 -5.87 9.43
CA ARG A 52 -2.72 -5.39 10.81
C ARG A 52 -3.90 -6.03 11.57
N PRO A 53 -3.76 -6.40 12.86
CA PRO A 53 -4.86 -7.00 13.63
C PRO A 53 -6.17 -6.20 13.63
N TRP A 54 -6.06 -4.86 13.51
CA TRP A 54 -7.19 -3.93 13.43
C TRP A 54 -7.73 -3.69 12.01
N ARG A 55 -7.12 -4.25 10.95
CA ARG A 55 -7.66 -4.32 9.58
C ARG A 55 -8.13 -5.74 9.26
N LYS A 56 -9.34 -6.06 9.70
CA LYS A 56 -9.96 -7.36 9.40
C LYS A 56 -10.53 -7.43 7.97
N ASP A 57 -10.76 -6.28 7.37
CA ASP A 57 -11.33 -6.07 6.04
C ASP A 57 -10.27 -6.04 4.92
N ALA A 58 -9.00 -5.78 5.27
CA ALA A 58 -7.94 -5.70 4.28
C ALA A 58 -7.60 -7.08 3.72
N LEU A 59 -7.70 -7.23 2.41
CA LEU A 59 -7.30 -8.46 1.74
C LEU A 59 -5.77 -8.55 1.66
N PRO A 60 -5.18 -9.69 2.04
CA PRO A 60 -3.76 -9.92 1.84
C PRO A 60 -3.38 -9.86 0.36
N ARG A 61 -2.40 -9.00 0.02
CA ARG A 61 -1.83 -8.92 -1.34
C ARG A 61 -0.40 -9.46 -1.31
N TRP A 62 -0.21 -10.71 -1.73
CA TRP A 62 1.12 -11.32 -1.89
C TRP A 62 1.84 -10.74 -3.10
N MET A 63 1.15 -10.69 -4.24
CA MET A 63 1.56 -9.95 -5.42
C MET A 63 1.01 -8.53 -5.30
N GLY A 64 1.81 -7.61 -4.76
CA GLY A 64 1.48 -6.18 -4.79
C GLY A 64 1.49 -5.63 -6.23
N ALA A 65 1.42 -4.32 -6.38
CA ALA A 65 1.62 -3.72 -7.70
C ALA A 65 2.99 -4.13 -8.26
N PHE A 66 3.03 -4.55 -9.52
CA PHE A 66 4.28 -4.69 -10.25
C PHE A 66 4.82 -3.28 -10.49
N ARG A 67 5.95 -3.01 -9.84
CA ARG A 67 6.52 -1.68 -9.71
C ARG A 67 7.87 -1.61 -10.44
N PRO A 68 7.91 -1.66 -11.80
CA PRO A 68 9.16 -1.55 -12.53
C PRO A 68 9.75 -0.15 -12.35
N ARG A 69 11.06 -0.01 -12.59
CA ARG A 69 11.73 1.29 -12.44
C ARG A 69 11.24 2.18 -13.58
N PRO A 70 10.83 3.43 -13.32
CA PRO A 70 10.56 4.39 -14.39
C PRO A 70 11.80 4.56 -15.27
N GLN A 71 11.59 4.86 -16.55
CA GLN A 71 12.72 5.07 -17.45
C GLN A 71 13.49 6.32 -17.06
N ASP A 72 14.79 6.16 -16.79
CA ASP A 72 15.69 7.23 -16.34
C ASP A 72 16.70 7.66 -17.42
N GLY A 73 16.72 7.00 -18.57
CA GLY A 73 17.63 7.27 -19.70
C GLY A 73 19.03 6.66 -19.54
N TYR A 74 19.33 6.03 -18.41
CA TYR A 74 20.63 5.41 -18.13
C TYR A 74 20.52 3.90 -17.97
N SER A 75 19.56 3.45 -17.16
CA SER A 75 19.32 2.04 -16.88
C SER A 75 18.57 1.38 -18.04
N PRO A 76 18.90 0.12 -18.40
CA PRO A 76 18.08 -0.65 -19.32
C PRO A 76 16.64 -0.77 -18.84
N VAL A 77 15.70 -0.89 -19.79
CA VAL A 77 14.28 -1.14 -19.47
C VAL A 77 14.16 -2.47 -18.71
N VAL A 78 13.44 -2.45 -17.60
CA VAL A 78 13.15 -3.66 -16.82
C VAL A 78 12.41 -4.66 -17.72
N ARG A 79 12.77 -5.94 -17.63
CA ARG A 79 12.09 -7.02 -18.32
C ARG A 79 11.19 -7.77 -17.36
N ASP A 80 10.02 -8.16 -17.83
CA ASP A 80 9.15 -9.07 -17.11
C ASP A 80 9.81 -10.45 -17.03
N TYR A 81 9.73 -11.08 -15.85
CA TYR A 81 10.43 -12.34 -15.58
C TYR A 81 9.81 -13.53 -16.33
N ASP A 82 8.49 -13.57 -16.46
CA ASP A 82 7.77 -14.70 -17.06
C ASP A 82 7.83 -14.66 -18.60
N THR A 83 7.87 -13.47 -19.19
CA THR A 83 7.79 -13.28 -20.65
C THR A 83 9.12 -12.83 -21.27
N GLY A 84 10.05 -12.28 -20.50
CA GLY A 84 11.30 -11.70 -20.99
C GLY A 84 11.13 -10.38 -21.77
N LEU A 85 9.90 -9.88 -21.91
CA LEU A 85 9.58 -8.66 -22.67
C LEU A 85 9.78 -7.40 -21.83
N PRO A 86 10.04 -6.22 -22.45
CA PRO A 86 10.13 -4.96 -21.73
C PRO A 86 8.84 -4.62 -20.97
N THR A 87 8.97 -4.14 -19.75
CA THR A 87 7.84 -3.76 -18.91
C THR A 87 7.14 -2.51 -19.44
N GLN A 88 5.81 -2.52 -19.47
CA GLN A 88 4.98 -1.39 -19.90
C GLN A 88 4.45 -0.59 -18.70
N GLY A 89 5.35 -0.15 -17.81
CA GLY A 89 4.99 0.64 -16.63
C GLY A 89 4.39 -0.14 -15.46
N VAL A 90 3.80 0.57 -14.50
CA VAL A 90 3.19 -0.02 -13.29
C VAL A 90 1.89 -0.72 -13.70
N LYS A 91 1.81 -2.03 -13.46
CA LYS A 91 0.59 -2.82 -13.67
C LYS A 91 0.28 -3.60 -12.40
N VAL A 92 -1.00 -3.72 -12.05
CA VAL A 92 -1.41 -4.71 -11.06
C VAL A 92 -1.51 -6.02 -11.81
N GLU A 93 -0.59 -6.94 -11.54
CA GLU A 93 -0.66 -8.26 -12.14
C GLU A 93 -1.73 -9.06 -11.42
N GLU A 94 -2.83 -9.36 -12.11
CA GLU A 94 -3.81 -10.35 -11.66
C GLU A 94 -3.25 -11.77 -11.92
N LYS A 95 -2.12 -12.09 -11.30
CA LYS A 95 -1.62 -13.47 -11.30
C LYS A 95 -2.47 -14.28 -10.32
N LYS A 96 -3.50 -14.92 -10.86
CA LYS A 96 -4.16 -16.04 -10.17
C LYS A 96 -3.10 -17.12 -9.98
N GLN A 97 -2.80 -17.42 -8.73
CA GLN A 97 -1.91 -18.53 -8.40
C GLN A 97 -2.52 -19.80 -8.99
N LYS A 98 -1.90 -20.30 -10.07
CA LYS A 98 -2.27 -21.60 -10.65
C LYS A 98 -1.67 -22.65 -9.72
N PHE A 99 -2.53 -23.25 -8.90
CA PHE A 99 -2.22 -24.50 -8.21
C PHE A 99 -2.58 -25.66 -9.13
#